data_AF-A0AAE0IMC4-F1
#
_entry.id   AF-A0AAE0IMC4-F1
#
_cell.length_a   1.000
_cell.length_b   1.000
_cell.length_c   1.000
_cell.angle_alpha   90.00
_cell.angle_beta   90.00
_cell.angle_gamma   90.00
#
_symmetry.space_group_name_H-M   'P 1'
#
loop_
_entity.id
_entity.type
_entity.pdbx_description
1 polymer ?
#
loop_
_entity_poly.entity_id
_entity_poly.type
_entity_poly.pdbx_seq_one_letter_code
_entity_poly.pdbx_strand_id
1 'polypeptide(L)'
;MAGGHQKYRHLSRSSAHRQALLRNLVTSLVKDEVIHTTYPKAKEAQRLAEKLITLAKRNNETARRKAQGILYTPFDLMPKLFGELRERYQARPGGYTRVMRTEPQDKYSQAPSAILELVDGPKDMRFAMTAAVVARDRQLGKGHTDLTAKNIAKVTRYRADGKKALEDLASKIWSMNLDAPAGKSTAASWAK
;
A
#
# COMPACT_ATOMS: atom_id res chain seq x y z
N MET A 1 -7.78 38.29 -16.01
CA MET A 1 -6.99 37.60 -14.95
C MET A 1 -6.74 36.16 -15.37
N ALA A 2 -5.50 35.81 -15.72
CA ALA A 2 -5.12 34.52 -16.33
C ALA A 2 -5.07 33.32 -15.34
N GLY A 3 -6.05 33.22 -14.44
CA GLY A 3 -6.33 32.01 -13.63
C GLY A 3 -5.47 31.82 -12.36
N GLY A 4 -5.98 31.00 -11.43
CA GLY A 4 -5.29 30.59 -10.19
C GLY A 4 -4.69 29.17 -10.27
N HIS A 5 -3.83 28.81 -9.31
CA HIS A 5 -3.18 27.50 -9.27
C HIS A 5 -4.17 26.33 -9.17
N GLN A 6 -3.88 25.24 -9.88
CA GLN A 6 -4.70 24.03 -9.86
C GLN A 6 -4.68 23.36 -8.48
N LYS A 7 -5.87 23.00 -7.98
CA LYS A 7 -6.05 22.37 -6.66
C LYS A 7 -5.65 20.89 -6.61
N TYR A 8 -5.74 20.19 -7.75
CA TYR A 8 -5.46 18.75 -7.89
C TYR A 8 -5.05 18.43 -9.32
N ARG A 9 -4.46 17.25 -9.54
CA ARG A 9 -4.11 16.82 -10.90
C ARG A 9 -5.36 16.47 -11.72
N HIS A 10 -5.45 17.00 -12.94
CA HIS A 10 -6.57 16.72 -13.84
C HIS A 10 -6.43 15.34 -14.54
N LEU A 11 -5.23 14.75 -14.53
CA LEU A 11 -4.93 13.44 -15.13
C LEU A 11 -5.35 13.31 -16.59
N SER A 12 -5.32 14.44 -17.33
CA SER A 12 -5.74 14.57 -18.73
C SER A 12 -7.13 13.96 -19.00
N ARG A 13 -8.09 14.20 -18.09
CA ARG A 13 -9.44 13.66 -18.16
C ARG A 13 -10.51 14.71 -17.87
N SER A 14 -11.70 14.50 -18.43
CA SER A 14 -12.90 15.25 -18.07
C SER A 14 -13.26 15.06 -16.59
N SER A 15 -14.10 15.92 -16.04
CA SER A 15 -14.48 15.86 -14.61
C SER A 15 -15.11 14.53 -14.23
N ALA A 16 -16.08 14.04 -15.01
CA ALA A 16 -16.76 12.77 -14.78
C ALA A 16 -15.80 11.59 -14.86
N HIS A 17 -14.97 11.51 -15.91
CA HIS A 17 -14.01 10.42 -16.08
C HIS A 17 -12.95 10.44 -14.97
N ARG A 18 -12.44 11.60 -14.55
CA ARG A 18 -11.49 11.68 -13.44
C ARG A 18 -12.11 11.16 -12.14
N GLN A 19 -13.34 11.55 -11.82
CA GLN A 19 -14.04 11.06 -10.63
C GLN A 19 -14.22 9.54 -10.68
N ALA A 20 -14.67 9.01 -11.83
CA ALA A 20 -14.82 7.58 -12.04
C ALA A 20 -13.49 6.82 -11.88
N LEU A 21 -12.39 7.33 -12.45
CA LEU A 21 -11.06 6.74 -12.32
C LEU A 21 -10.63 6.64 -10.86
N LEU A 22 -10.77 7.71 -10.08
CA LEU A 22 -10.36 7.72 -8.68
C LEU A 22 -11.22 6.79 -7.83
N ARG A 23 -12.54 6.75 -8.07
CA ARG A 23 -13.45 5.79 -7.42
C ARG A 23 -13.07 4.35 -7.73
N ASN A 24 -12.70 4.06 -8.98
CA ASN A 24 -12.26 2.73 -9.39
C ASN A 24 -10.97 2.34 -8.65
N LEU A 25 -9.94 3.19 -8.69
CA LEU A 25 -8.66 2.93 -8.00
C LEU A 25 -8.86 2.69 -6.49
N VAL A 26 -9.71 3.48 -5.83
CA VAL A 26 -10.00 3.29 -4.39
C VAL A 26 -10.83 2.03 -4.14
N THR A 27 -11.76 1.68 -5.03
CA THR A 27 -12.52 0.42 -4.95
C THR A 27 -11.58 -0.78 -5.05
N SER A 28 -10.68 -0.79 -6.05
CA SER A 28 -9.65 -1.82 -6.19
C SER A 28 -8.70 -1.86 -4.98
N LEU A 29 -8.32 -0.70 -4.44
CA LEU A 29 -7.48 -0.65 -3.24
C LEU A 29 -8.17 -1.26 -2.02
N VAL A 30 -9.47 -1.02 -1.80
CA VAL A 30 -10.19 -1.64 -0.67
C VAL A 30 -10.33 -3.15 -0.86
N LYS A 31 -10.57 -3.58 -2.11
CA LYS A 31 -10.69 -5.00 -2.47
C LYS A 31 -9.37 -5.74 -2.25
N ASP A 32 -8.32 -5.30 -2.92
CA ASP A 32 -7.07 -6.05 -3.06
C ASP A 32 -5.98 -5.62 -2.07
N GLU A 33 -6.18 -4.50 -1.37
CA GLU A 33 -5.28 -3.84 -0.39
C GLU A 33 -4.00 -3.26 -0.97
N VAL A 34 -3.68 -3.60 -2.21
CA VAL A 34 -2.52 -3.14 -2.97
C VAL A 34 -2.92 -2.97 -4.42
N ILE A 35 -2.53 -1.85 -5.02
CA ILE A 35 -2.64 -1.63 -6.47
C ILE A 35 -1.33 -1.10 -7.02
N HIS A 36 -0.99 -1.51 -8.24
CA HIS A 36 0.15 -0.98 -8.99
C HIS A 36 -0.37 -0.08 -10.11
N THR A 37 0.05 1.19 -10.12
CA THR A 37 -0.40 2.15 -11.13
C THR A 37 0.62 3.27 -11.34
N THR A 38 0.33 4.26 -12.17
CA THR A 38 1.23 5.39 -12.36
C THR A 38 1.28 6.27 -11.10
N TYR A 39 2.45 6.81 -10.79
CA TYR A 39 2.67 7.64 -9.60
C TYR A 39 1.66 8.81 -9.46
N PRO A 40 1.31 9.57 -10.53
CA PRO A 40 0.30 10.61 -10.42
C PRO A 40 -1.09 10.09 -10.03
N LYS A 41 -1.50 8.94 -10.57
CA LYS A 41 -2.79 8.30 -10.24
C LYS A 41 -2.79 7.81 -8.80
N ALA A 42 -1.72 7.12 -8.38
CA ALA A 42 -1.54 6.65 -7.01
C ALA A 42 -1.66 7.79 -6.00
N LYS A 43 -1.03 8.95 -6.28
CA LYS A 43 -1.07 10.12 -5.40
C LYS A 43 -2.44 10.78 -5.28
N GLU A 44 -3.22 10.84 -6.34
CA GLU A 44 -4.60 11.36 -6.24
C GLU A 44 -5.54 10.36 -5.56
N ALA A 45 -5.41 9.07 -5.87
CA ALA A 45 -6.17 8.01 -5.21
C ALA A 45 -5.87 7.93 -3.70
N GLN A 46 -4.62 8.19 -3.30
CA GLN A 46 -4.18 8.26 -1.90
C GLN A 46 -5.08 9.17 -1.06
N ARG A 47 -5.34 10.39 -1.55
CA ARG A 47 -6.15 11.40 -0.85
C ARG A 47 -7.60 10.95 -0.66
N LEU A 48 -8.16 10.27 -1.66
CA LEU A 48 -9.54 9.77 -1.58
C LEU A 48 -9.63 8.54 -0.67
N ALA A 49 -8.67 7.63 -0.75
CA ALA A 49 -8.60 6.45 0.10
C ALA A 49 -8.47 6.81 1.60
N GLU A 50 -7.60 7.77 1.94
CA GLU A 50 -7.45 8.22 3.33
C GLU A 50 -8.74 8.84 3.89
N LYS A 51 -9.46 9.60 3.07
CA LYS A 51 -10.78 10.15 3.42
C LYS A 51 -11.82 9.04 3.61
N LEU A 52 -11.81 8.01 2.74
CA LEU A 52 -12.73 6.88 2.86
C LEU A 52 -12.53 6.11 4.18
N ILE A 53 -11.28 5.83 4.55
CA ILE A 53 -10.97 5.17 5.84
C ILE A 53 -11.36 6.08 7.01
N THR A 54 -11.18 7.39 6.89
CA THR A 54 -11.63 8.34 7.91
C THR A 54 -13.16 8.31 8.08
N LEU A 55 -13.92 8.16 7.00
CA LEU A 55 -15.37 7.94 7.08
C LEU A 55 -15.69 6.62 7.78
N ALA A 56 -14.98 5.54 7.45
CA ALA A 56 -15.15 4.24 8.08
C ALA A 56 -14.96 4.29 9.60
N LYS A 57 -13.93 5.02 10.06
CA LYS A 57 -13.67 5.23 11.50
C LYS A 57 -14.79 5.98 12.23
N ARG A 58 -15.49 6.92 11.57
CA ARG A 58 -16.62 7.65 12.16
C ARG A 58 -17.84 6.75 12.39
N ASN A 59 -18.04 5.74 11.54
CA ASN A 59 -19.08 4.71 11.66
C ASN A 59 -20.50 5.24 11.99
N ASN A 60 -20.90 6.37 11.42
CA ASN A 60 -22.29 6.86 11.49
C ASN A 60 -22.99 6.71 10.13
N GLU A 61 -24.31 6.86 10.12
CA GLU A 61 -25.13 6.66 8.91
C GLU A 61 -24.74 7.61 7.76
N THR A 62 -24.43 8.86 8.08
CA THR A 62 -23.98 9.83 7.06
C THR A 62 -22.62 9.44 6.46
N ALA A 63 -21.71 8.87 7.24
CA ALA A 63 -20.45 8.35 6.74
C ALA A 63 -20.65 7.09 5.88
N ARG A 64 -21.58 6.21 6.25
CA ARG A 64 -21.94 5.02 5.46
C ARG A 64 -22.48 5.40 4.09
N ARG A 65 -23.43 6.34 4.01
CA ARG A 65 -23.97 6.85 2.73
C ARG A 65 -22.88 7.48 1.85
N LYS A 66 -21.98 8.27 2.45
CA LYS A 66 -20.85 8.87 1.72
C LYS A 66 -19.89 7.81 1.19
N ALA A 67 -19.58 6.79 1.98
CA ALA A 67 -18.71 5.68 1.57
C ALA A 67 -19.34 4.87 0.42
N GLN A 68 -20.64 4.59 0.48
CA GLN A 68 -21.39 3.94 -0.61
C GLN A 68 -21.29 4.72 -1.92
N GLY A 69 -21.36 6.05 -1.88
CA GLY A 69 -21.20 6.90 -3.08
C GLY A 69 -19.79 6.90 -3.67
N ILE A 70 -18.76 6.48 -2.92
CA ILE A 70 -17.38 6.40 -3.39
C ILE A 70 -17.11 5.06 -4.06
N LEU A 71 -17.55 3.96 -3.45
CA LEU A 71 -17.29 2.60 -3.94
C LEU A 71 -18.15 2.28 -5.18
N TYR A 72 -17.63 1.41 -6.06
CA TYR A 72 -18.42 0.87 -7.18
C TYR A 72 -19.19 -0.41 -6.81
N THR A 73 -18.63 -1.24 -5.93
CA THR A 73 -19.25 -2.47 -5.42
C THR A 73 -19.47 -2.37 -3.90
N PRO A 74 -20.34 -1.44 -3.44
CA PRO A 74 -20.50 -1.17 -2.02
C PRO A 74 -21.07 -2.37 -1.25
N PHE A 75 -21.92 -3.19 -1.85
CA PHE A 75 -22.49 -4.36 -1.19
C PHE A 75 -21.40 -5.32 -0.66
N ASP A 76 -20.38 -5.59 -1.48
CA ASP A 76 -19.30 -6.51 -1.13
C ASP A 76 -18.25 -5.88 -0.21
N LEU A 77 -17.96 -4.59 -0.41
CA LEU A 77 -16.81 -3.93 0.21
C LEU A 77 -17.15 -3.16 1.49
N MET A 78 -18.42 -2.81 1.72
CA MET A 78 -18.83 -2.11 2.94
C MET A 78 -18.57 -2.93 4.23
N PRO A 79 -18.84 -4.25 4.29
CA PRO A 79 -18.50 -5.07 5.45
C PRO A 79 -17.00 -5.04 5.76
N LYS A 80 -16.14 -5.18 4.74
CA LYS A 80 -14.69 -5.10 4.90
C LYS A 80 -14.22 -3.71 5.36
N LEU A 81 -14.79 -2.66 4.79
CA LEU A 81 -14.44 -1.28 5.11
C LEU A 81 -14.81 -0.89 6.55
N PHE A 82 -16.02 -1.23 7.00
CA PHE A 82 -16.53 -0.87 8.33
C PHE A 82 -16.25 -1.92 9.42
N GLY A 83 -15.72 -3.09 9.04
CA GLY A 83 -15.18 -4.12 9.94
C GLY A 83 -13.65 -4.08 9.95
N GLU A 84 -13.03 -5.01 9.22
CA GLU A 84 -11.59 -5.25 9.22
C GLU A 84 -10.74 -3.97 9.09
N LEU A 85 -11.01 -3.13 8.08
CA LEU A 85 -10.20 -1.93 7.86
C LEU A 85 -10.41 -0.87 8.94
N ARG A 86 -11.63 -0.76 9.48
CA ARG A 86 -11.92 0.17 10.57
C ARG A 86 -11.15 -0.24 11.83
N GLU A 87 -11.23 -1.52 12.21
CA GLU A 87 -10.55 -2.06 13.38
C GLU A 87 -9.04 -1.89 13.28
N ARG A 88 -8.46 -2.26 12.12
CA ARG A 88 -7.03 -2.12 11.84
C ARG A 88 -6.53 -0.69 12.05
N TYR A 89 -7.30 0.32 11.68
CA TYR A 89 -6.87 1.72 11.71
C TYR A 89 -7.43 2.54 12.87
N GLN A 90 -8.12 1.93 13.83
CA GLN A 90 -8.79 2.64 14.92
C GLN A 90 -7.80 3.51 15.72
N ALA A 91 -6.64 2.95 16.09
CA ALA A 91 -5.60 3.63 16.87
C ALA A 91 -4.66 4.55 16.06
N ARG A 92 -4.73 4.51 14.72
CA ARG A 92 -3.81 5.25 13.84
C ARG A 92 -4.36 6.64 13.49
N PRO A 93 -3.66 7.76 13.78
CA PRO A 93 -4.12 9.11 13.47
C PRO A 93 -3.74 9.53 12.03
N GLY A 94 -4.40 8.95 11.03
CA GLY A 94 -4.14 9.23 9.62
C GLY A 94 -2.96 8.44 9.03
N GLY A 95 -2.68 8.66 7.73
CA GLY A 95 -1.60 7.94 7.04
C GLY A 95 -1.86 6.44 6.91
N TYR A 96 -3.08 6.08 6.49
CA TYR A 96 -3.53 4.69 6.31
C TYR A 96 -3.04 4.05 5.01
N THR A 97 -2.49 4.87 4.11
CA THR A 97 -2.01 4.43 2.80
C THR A 97 -0.54 4.76 2.64
N ARG A 98 0.14 4.01 1.78
CA ARG A 98 1.52 4.27 1.40
C ARG A 98 1.64 4.24 -0.12
N VAL A 99 2.36 5.22 -0.66
CA VAL A 99 2.75 5.24 -2.08
C VAL A 99 4.24 5.00 -2.15
N MET A 100 4.65 3.93 -2.81
CA MET A 100 6.06 3.58 -3.05
C MET A 100 6.34 3.62 -4.53
N ARG A 101 7.36 4.37 -4.93
CA ARG A 101 7.79 4.39 -6.33
C ARG A 101 8.38 3.03 -6.71
N THR A 102 8.09 2.63 -7.93
CA THR A 102 8.58 1.40 -8.54
C THR A 102 9.15 1.74 -9.91
N GLU A 103 9.87 0.78 -10.49
CA GLU A 103 10.23 0.85 -11.90
C GLU A 103 8.98 1.00 -12.78
N PRO A 104 9.09 1.65 -13.94
CA PRO A 104 7.99 1.80 -14.88
C PRO A 104 7.31 0.46 -15.16
N GLN A 105 6.03 0.38 -14.84
CA GLN A 105 5.24 -0.84 -15.03
C GLN A 105 5.07 -1.16 -16.52
N ASP A 106 4.86 -0.12 -17.32
CA ASP A 106 4.79 -0.21 -18.76
C ASP A 106 6.13 0.19 -19.37
N LYS A 107 6.81 -0.79 -19.97
CA LYS A 107 8.11 -0.61 -20.61
C LYS A 107 8.04 0.23 -21.87
N TYR A 108 6.87 0.32 -22.50
CA TYR A 108 6.71 1.11 -23.72
C TYR A 108 6.66 2.61 -23.42
N SER A 109 5.74 3.04 -22.56
CA SER A 109 5.61 4.47 -22.22
C SER A 109 6.66 4.98 -21.21
N GLN A 110 7.34 4.08 -20.49
CA GLN A 110 8.30 4.43 -19.43
C GLN A 110 7.69 5.38 -18.38
N ALA A 111 6.37 5.30 -18.18
CA ALA A 111 5.67 6.17 -17.26
C ALA A 111 6.08 5.85 -15.81
N PRO A 112 6.32 6.87 -14.96
CA PRO A 112 6.73 6.63 -13.58
C PRO A 112 5.59 5.93 -12.82
N SER A 113 5.91 4.75 -12.28
CA SER A 113 4.97 3.89 -11.58
C SER A 113 5.16 3.94 -10.06
N ALA A 114 4.10 3.52 -9.37
CA ALA A 114 4.10 3.37 -7.93
C ALA A 114 3.08 2.32 -7.48
N ILE A 115 3.39 1.66 -6.38
CA ILE A 115 2.45 0.85 -5.62
C ILE A 115 1.74 1.76 -4.62
N LEU A 116 0.41 1.72 -4.62
CA LEU A 116 -0.44 2.27 -3.56
C LEU A 116 -0.97 1.10 -2.73
N GLU A 117 -0.67 1.12 -1.44
CA GLU A 117 -1.03 0.04 -0.51
C GLU A 117 -1.67 0.56 0.78
N LEU A 118 -2.41 -0.33 1.43
CA LEU A 118 -2.94 -0.18 2.78
C LEU A 118 -1.89 -0.64 3.81
N VAL A 119 -1.55 0.24 4.76
CA VAL A 119 -0.51 -0.04 5.76
C VAL A 119 -0.97 -1.08 6.78
N ASP A 120 -0.02 -1.78 7.42
CA ASP A 120 -0.31 -2.82 8.43
C ASP A 120 -1.18 -3.98 7.90
N GLY A 121 -1.36 -4.08 6.58
CA GLY A 121 -2.11 -5.15 5.93
C GLY A 121 -1.31 -6.42 5.70
N PRO A 122 -1.97 -7.49 5.21
CA PRO A 122 -1.31 -8.74 4.83
C PRO A 122 -0.34 -8.56 3.65
N LYS A 123 -0.61 -7.59 2.76
CA LYS A 123 0.21 -7.29 1.58
C LYS A 123 1.06 -6.02 1.71
N ASP A 124 1.42 -5.60 2.94
CA ASP A 124 2.29 -4.44 3.15
C ASP A 124 3.71 -4.74 2.64
N MET A 125 4.06 -4.14 1.50
CA MET A 125 5.34 -4.38 0.83
C MET A 125 6.50 -3.78 1.62
N ARG A 126 6.31 -2.65 2.33
CA ARG A 126 7.37 -2.08 3.18
C ARG A 126 7.69 -3.01 4.35
N PHE A 127 6.66 -3.64 4.92
CA PHE A 127 6.83 -4.65 5.96
C PHE A 127 7.62 -5.85 5.44
N ALA A 128 7.24 -6.40 4.28
CA ALA A 128 7.93 -7.52 3.65
C ALA A 128 9.40 -7.20 3.30
N MET A 129 9.66 -6.02 2.71
CA MET A 129 11.03 -5.57 2.41
C MET A 129 11.88 -5.40 3.68
N THR A 130 11.29 -4.90 4.77
CA THR A 130 11.99 -4.75 6.05
C THR A 130 12.34 -6.12 6.63
N ALA A 131 11.42 -7.08 6.60
CA ALA A 131 11.68 -8.46 7.03
C ALA A 131 12.79 -9.14 6.21
N ALA A 132 12.80 -8.94 4.89
CA ALA A 132 13.85 -9.47 4.02
C ALA A 132 15.24 -8.89 4.35
N VAL A 133 15.31 -7.58 4.64
CA VAL A 133 16.57 -6.95 5.08
C VAL A 133 17.03 -7.50 6.43
N VAL A 134 16.11 -7.70 7.39
CA VAL A 134 16.44 -8.30 8.69
C VAL A 134 16.96 -9.73 8.53
N ALA A 135 16.31 -10.55 7.71
CA ALA A 135 16.73 -11.92 7.42
C ALA A 135 18.14 -11.95 6.77
N ARG A 136 18.39 -11.07 5.81
CA ARG A 136 19.70 -10.93 5.17
C ARG A 136 20.79 -10.49 6.14
N ASP A 137 20.52 -9.48 6.96
CA ASP A 137 21.50 -8.95 7.93
C ASP A 137 21.91 -10.04 8.93
N ARG A 138 20.96 -10.90 9.35
CA ARG A 138 21.23 -12.10 10.17
C ARG A 138 22.13 -13.10 9.46
N GLN A 139 21.80 -13.44 8.21
CA GLN A 139 22.59 -14.38 7.41
C GLN A 139 24.03 -13.90 7.23
N LEU A 140 24.23 -12.59 7.09
CA LEU A 140 25.56 -11.98 6.93
C LEU A 140 26.26 -11.68 8.26
N GLY A 141 25.62 -11.90 9.42
CA GLY A 141 26.15 -11.52 10.72
C GLY A 141 26.37 -10.01 10.90
N LYS A 142 25.67 -9.17 10.12
CA LYS A 142 25.81 -7.70 10.16
C LYS A 142 24.73 -7.08 11.03
N GLY A 143 25.10 -6.02 11.75
CA GLY A 143 24.15 -5.17 12.46
C GLY A 143 23.23 -4.39 11.50
N HIS A 144 22.06 -3.99 12.00
CA HIS A 144 21.13 -3.17 11.22
C HIS A 144 21.62 -1.73 11.06
N THR A 145 21.38 -1.16 9.88
CA THR A 145 21.57 0.28 9.66
C THR A 145 20.52 1.11 10.39
N ASP A 146 20.81 2.39 10.65
CA ASP A 146 19.86 3.33 11.27
C ASP A 146 18.54 3.43 10.50
N LEU A 147 18.60 3.37 9.16
CA LEU A 147 17.39 3.42 8.32
C LEU A 147 16.56 2.14 8.49
N THR A 148 17.21 0.99 8.56
CA THR A 148 16.55 -0.30 8.84
C THR A 148 15.90 -0.28 10.21
N ALA A 149 16.61 0.17 11.26
CA ALA A 149 16.06 0.30 12.61
C ALA A 149 14.83 1.24 12.66
N LYS A 150 14.90 2.38 11.97
CA LYS A 150 13.74 3.30 11.83
C LYS A 150 12.57 2.65 11.10
N ASN A 151 12.82 1.84 10.07
CA ASN A 151 11.78 1.14 9.34
C ASN A 151 11.11 0.06 10.20
N ILE A 152 11.89 -0.73 10.93
CA ILE A 152 11.41 -1.72 11.91
C ILE A 152 10.46 -1.04 12.90
N ALA A 153 10.87 0.08 13.50
CA ALA A 153 10.03 0.83 14.43
C ALA A 153 8.73 1.32 13.77
N LYS A 154 8.79 1.79 12.52
CA LYS A 154 7.61 2.31 11.79
C LYS A 154 6.59 1.23 11.44
N VAL A 155 7.04 0.06 10.95
CA VAL A 155 6.15 -1.00 10.47
C VAL A 155 5.57 -1.87 11.59
N THR A 156 6.12 -1.75 12.80
CA THR A 156 5.65 -2.51 13.97
C THR A 156 4.80 -1.69 14.94
N ARG A 157 4.89 -0.35 14.90
CA ARG A 157 4.26 0.55 15.90
C ARG A 157 2.76 0.39 16.10
N TYR A 158 1.98 0.20 15.03
CA TYR A 158 0.51 0.15 15.08
C TYR A 158 -0.07 -1.21 14.71
N ARG A 159 0.79 -2.22 14.54
CA ARG A 159 0.39 -3.58 14.22
C ARG A 159 0.26 -4.36 15.54
N ALA A 160 -0.86 -5.07 15.74
CA ALA A 160 -1.16 -5.75 17.01
C ALA A 160 0.02 -6.60 17.51
N ASP A 161 0.52 -7.50 16.66
CA ASP A 161 1.70 -8.35 16.95
C ASP A 161 2.95 -7.88 16.19
N GLY A 162 3.14 -6.56 16.05
CA GLY A 162 4.08 -5.99 15.09
C GLY A 162 5.49 -6.60 15.10
N LYS A 163 6.13 -6.67 16.28
CA LYS A 163 7.48 -7.25 16.41
C LYS A 163 7.48 -8.74 16.11
N LYS A 164 6.59 -9.51 16.75
CA LYS A 164 6.50 -10.96 16.55
C LYS A 164 6.22 -11.32 15.10
N ALA A 165 5.24 -10.68 14.47
CA ALA A 165 4.91 -10.89 13.05
C ALA A 165 6.10 -10.56 12.12
N LEU A 166 6.91 -9.55 12.46
CA LEU A 166 8.09 -9.21 11.66
C LEU A 166 9.17 -10.29 11.81
N GLU A 167 9.38 -10.76 13.03
CA GLU A 167 10.31 -11.84 13.36
C GLU A 167 9.93 -13.17 12.69
N ASP A 168 8.64 -13.51 12.72
CA ASP A 168 8.10 -14.71 12.09
C ASP A 168 8.31 -14.64 10.56
N LEU A 169 8.04 -13.48 9.95
CA LEU A 169 8.26 -13.29 8.51
C LEU A 169 9.74 -13.33 8.15
N ALA A 170 10.62 -12.71 8.95
CA ALA A 170 12.06 -12.74 8.73
C ALA A 170 12.61 -14.16 8.85
N SER A 171 12.15 -14.92 9.84
CA SER A 171 12.52 -16.33 10.04
C SER A 171 12.05 -17.20 8.87
N LYS A 172 10.83 -16.98 8.38
CA LYS A 172 10.30 -17.66 7.19
C LYS A 172 11.08 -17.34 5.92
N ILE A 173 11.48 -16.09 5.71
CA ILE A 173 12.30 -15.69 4.56
C ILE A 173 13.69 -16.33 4.67
N TRP A 174 14.26 -16.37 5.87
CA TRP A 174 15.54 -17.01 6.11
C TRP A 174 15.50 -18.51 5.83
N SER A 175 14.47 -19.22 6.27
CA SER A 175 14.28 -20.64 5.96
C SER A 175 14.11 -20.89 4.46
N MET A 176 13.35 -20.05 3.75
CA MET A 176 13.19 -20.14 2.29
C MET A 176 14.52 -19.97 1.53
N ASN A 177 15.44 -19.17 2.05
CA ASN A 177 16.75 -18.95 1.44
C ASN A 177 17.78 -20.04 1.77
N LEU A 178 17.56 -20.84 2.83
CA LEU A 178 18.41 -21.99 3.17
C LEU A 178 18.22 -23.15 2.19
N ASP A 179 17.03 -23.31 1.62
CA ASP A 179 16.71 -24.33 0.60
C ASP A 179 17.17 -23.94 -0.81
N ALA A 180 17.62 -22.70 -1.02
CA ALA A 180 18.18 -22.24 -2.27
C ALA A 180 19.69 -22.56 -2.30
N PRO A 181 20.20 -23.40 -3.23
CA PRO A 181 21.63 -23.69 -3.30
C PRO A 181 22.39 -22.38 -3.51
N ALA A 182 23.31 -22.08 -2.60
CA ALA A 182 24.20 -20.93 -2.65
C ALA A 182 24.96 -20.95 -3.99
N GLY A 183 24.50 -20.16 -4.97
CA GLY A 183 25.22 -19.99 -6.24
C GLY A 183 24.41 -19.96 -7.54
N LYS A 184 23.08 -20.19 -7.55
CA LYS A 184 22.31 -19.99 -8.79
C LYS A 184 21.62 -18.63 -8.80
N SER A 185 22.32 -17.65 -9.35
CA SER A 185 21.76 -16.45 -9.95
C SER A 185 20.53 -16.83 -10.80
N THR A 186 19.33 -16.41 -10.37
CA THR A 186 18.08 -16.58 -11.12
C THR A 186 17.96 -15.58 -12.28
N ALA A 187 19.09 -15.09 -12.82
CA ALA A 187 19.11 -14.19 -13.97
C ALA A 187 18.76 -14.89 -15.31
N ALA A 188 18.57 -16.21 -15.33
CA ALA A 188 18.45 -16.98 -16.57
C ALA A 188 17.01 -17.36 -17.00
N SER A 189 15.94 -16.94 -16.31
CA SER A 189 14.58 -17.42 -16.62
C SER A 189 13.60 -16.38 -17.22
N TRP A 190 14.07 -15.18 -17.60
CA TRP A 190 13.23 -14.13 -18.21
C TRP A 190 13.68 -13.73 -19.63
N ALA A 191 14.32 -14.65 -20.34
CA ALA A 191 14.62 -14.53 -21.76
C ALA A 191 13.99 -15.70 -22.53
N LYS A 192 12.68 -15.60 -22.80
CA LYS A 192 11.99 -16.15 -23.97
C LYS A 192 10.76 -15.30 -24.22
#